data_AF-A0A960JEG8-F1
#
_entry.id   AF-A0A960JEG8-F1
#
_cell.length_a   1.000
_cell.length_b   1.000
_cell.length_c   1.000
_cell.angle_alpha   90.00
_cell.angle_beta   90.00
_cell.angle_gamma   90.00
#
_symmetry.space_group_name_H-M   'P 1'
#
loop_
_entity.id
_entity.type
_entity.pdbx_description
1 polymer ?
#
loop_
_entity_poly.entity_id
_entity_poly.type
_entity_poly.pdbx_seq_one_letter_code
_entity_poly.pdbx_strand_id
1 'polypeptide(L)'
;MSDQIQKYDVTGKDLAKDKALKYTAIALPPVLALVPSLVLFILTFVFGSTPPLAFTFLFASLVSFLGGLLVGLGGSAGTMFYRSRWLSDLREKIAIDGIKAEEVRWFTNELTTEEKRSLKEIEGKNLLLADAYRETLASRLTATRIVKSTTKELVFAKRRRNKLKYLKSERLEEFKAEVEKDITNLTGIKKEADEMKLEAQSRLQMIEAASRRGSELAGNELALKKLSARTEQLPLALEAAKIEDEMRKEFLEDIDKEFNEGS
;
A
#
# COMPACT_ATOMS: atom_id res chain seq x y z
N MET A 1 -29.07 -5.60 8.83
CA MET A 1 -27.97 -6.30 9.53
C MET A 1 -26.80 -5.35 9.51
N SER A 2 -26.37 -4.87 10.67
CA SER A 2 -25.22 -3.97 10.78
C SER A 2 -23.97 -4.76 10.46
N ASP A 3 -23.48 -4.67 9.23
CA ASP A 3 -22.10 -5.06 8.92
C ASP A 3 -21.20 -4.16 9.76
N GLN A 4 -20.76 -4.68 10.91
CA GLN A 4 -19.66 -4.11 11.64
C GLN A 4 -18.48 -4.23 10.69
N ILE A 5 -18.13 -3.12 10.04
CA ILE A 5 -16.97 -2.98 9.17
C ILE A 5 -15.78 -3.52 9.96
N GLN A 6 -15.33 -4.72 9.59
CA GLN A 6 -14.23 -5.37 10.27
C GLN A 6 -12.98 -4.57 9.90
N LYS A 7 -12.50 -3.76 10.86
CA LYS A 7 -11.19 -3.10 10.76
C LYS A 7 -10.17 -4.14 10.33
N TYR A 8 -9.48 -3.86 9.24
CA TYR A 8 -8.46 -4.72 8.68
C TYR A 8 -7.23 -4.64 9.58
N ASP A 9 -7.01 -5.67 10.37
CA ASP A 9 -5.80 -5.78 11.18
C ASP A 9 -4.75 -6.63 10.46
N VAL A 10 -3.56 -6.06 10.26
CA VAL A 10 -2.47 -6.75 9.58
C VAL A 10 -2.09 -7.99 10.39
N THR A 11 -2.47 -9.16 9.89
CA THR A 11 -2.25 -10.42 10.60
C THR A 11 -0.85 -10.95 10.30
N GLY A 12 -0.28 -11.77 11.20
CA GLY A 12 0.97 -12.50 10.95
C GLY A 12 0.98 -13.34 9.66
N LYS A 13 -0.21 -13.71 9.15
CA LYS A 13 -0.40 -14.36 7.84
C LYS A 13 0.03 -13.47 6.68
N ASP A 14 -0.22 -12.17 6.73
CA ASP A 14 0.17 -11.22 5.67
C ASP A 14 1.70 -11.05 5.65
N LEU A 15 2.32 -11.03 6.83
CA LEU A 15 3.77 -11.02 6.96
C LEU A 15 4.41 -12.29 6.40
N ALA A 16 3.82 -13.45 6.69
CA ALA A 16 4.26 -14.71 6.14
C ALA A 16 4.09 -14.75 4.60
N LYS A 17 2.96 -14.25 4.09
CA LYS A 17 2.68 -14.16 2.66
C LYS A 17 3.66 -13.25 1.92
N ASP A 18 3.96 -12.06 2.46
CA ASP A 18 4.95 -11.15 1.86
C ASP A 18 6.34 -11.79 1.79
N LYS A 19 6.79 -12.39 2.91
CA LYS A 19 8.07 -13.10 2.98
C LYS A 19 8.10 -14.25 1.98
N ALA A 20 7.06 -15.08 1.96
CA ALA A 20 6.96 -16.22 1.05
C ALA A 20 7.07 -15.76 -0.40
N LEU A 21 6.25 -14.78 -0.83
CA LEU A 21 6.28 -14.26 -2.21
C LEU A 21 7.65 -13.68 -2.60
N LYS A 22 8.32 -12.98 -1.67
CA LYS A 22 9.66 -12.44 -1.91
C LYS A 22 10.70 -13.55 -2.05
N TYR A 23 10.72 -14.52 -1.14
CA TYR A 23 11.68 -15.62 -1.19
C TYR A 23 11.43 -16.54 -2.38
N THR A 24 10.17 -16.84 -2.71
CA THR A 24 9.84 -17.63 -3.90
C THR A 24 10.27 -16.94 -5.18
N ALA A 25 10.06 -15.63 -5.31
CA ALA A 25 10.48 -14.88 -6.48
C ALA A 25 12.00 -14.92 -6.68
N ILE A 26 12.77 -14.81 -5.59
CA ILE A 26 14.25 -14.83 -5.63
C ILE A 26 14.78 -16.26 -5.84
N ALA A 27 14.15 -17.26 -5.23
CA ALA A 27 14.61 -18.64 -5.26
C ALA A 27 14.20 -19.39 -6.55
N LEU A 28 13.12 -18.98 -7.24
CA LEU A 28 12.63 -19.67 -8.43
C LEU A 28 13.70 -19.86 -9.51
N PRO A 29 14.42 -18.80 -9.95
CA PRO A 29 15.43 -18.94 -11.01
C PRO A 29 16.56 -19.92 -10.68
N PRO A 30 17.27 -19.79 -9.54
CA PRO A 30 18.36 -20.71 -9.24
C PRO A 30 17.86 -22.13 -8.93
N VAL A 31 16.71 -22.30 -8.27
CA VAL A 31 16.20 -23.65 -7.94
C VAL A 31 15.78 -24.40 -9.20
N LEU A 32 15.02 -23.78 -10.09
CA LEU A 32 14.55 -24.44 -11.31
C LEU A 32 15.68 -24.65 -12.33
N ALA A 33 16.70 -23.80 -12.35
CA ALA A 33 17.86 -23.98 -13.22
C ALA A 33 18.84 -25.02 -12.66
N LEU A 34 19.25 -24.89 -11.39
CA LEU A 34 20.36 -25.65 -10.83
C LEU A 34 19.94 -27.05 -10.39
N VAL A 35 18.77 -27.23 -9.76
CA VAL A 35 18.41 -28.55 -9.19
C VAL A 35 18.30 -29.63 -10.29
N PRO A 36 17.53 -29.43 -11.38
CA PRO A 36 17.44 -30.43 -12.44
C PRO A 36 18.76 -30.58 -13.21
N SER A 37 19.46 -29.48 -13.47
CA SER A 37 20.75 -29.49 -14.18
C SER A 37 21.83 -30.25 -13.39
N LEU A 38 21.92 -30.06 -12.08
CA LEU A 38 22.86 -30.77 -11.20
C LEU A 38 22.55 -32.27 -11.14
N VAL A 39 21.26 -32.65 -11.08
CA VAL A 39 20.88 -34.07 -11.11
C VAL A 39 21.35 -34.71 -12.42
N LEU A 40 21.07 -34.09 -13.58
CA LEU A 40 21.52 -34.59 -14.88
C LEU A 40 23.05 -34.60 -15.01
N PHE A 41 23.71 -33.60 -14.44
CA PHE A 41 25.17 -33.52 -14.40
C PHE A 41 25.77 -34.66 -13.58
N ILE A 42 25.24 -34.96 -12.39
CA ILE A 42 25.67 -36.09 -11.56
C ILE A 42 25.42 -37.42 -12.28
N LEU A 43 24.29 -37.57 -12.97
CA LEU A 43 23.99 -38.77 -13.78
C LEU A 43 25.02 -39.00 -14.88
N THR A 44 25.64 -37.94 -15.41
CA THR A 44 26.74 -38.05 -16.38
C THR A 44 27.93 -38.82 -15.79
N PHE A 45 28.28 -38.60 -14.52
CA PHE A 45 29.40 -39.31 -13.87
C PHE A 45 29.03 -40.72 -13.40
N VAL A 46 27.78 -40.94 -13.01
CA VAL A 46 27.32 -42.25 -12.50
C VAL A 46 27.05 -43.23 -13.65
N PHE A 47 26.45 -42.76 -14.74
CA PHE A 47 25.95 -43.59 -15.84
C PHE A 47 26.62 -43.33 -17.19
N GLY A 48 27.51 -42.33 -17.31
CA GLY A 48 28.26 -42.00 -18.53
C GLY A 48 29.42 -42.95 -18.82
N SER A 49 29.20 -44.26 -18.69
CA SER A 49 30.22 -45.28 -18.95
C SER A 49 30.63 -45.35 -20.42
N THR A 50 29.81 -44.82 -21.33
CA THR A 50 30.14 -44.68 -22.75
C THR A 50 30.12 -43.21 -23.18
N PRO A 51 31.02 -42.79 -24.10
CA PRO A 51 31.06 -41.40 -24.55
C PRO A 51 29.70 -40.88 -25.07
N PRO A 52 28.92 -41.64 -25.88
CA PRO A 52 27.61 -41.17 -26.34
C PRO A 52 26.64 -40.86 -25.19
N LEU A 53 26.55 -41.74 -24.18
CA LEU A 53 25.67 -41.52 -23.03
C LEU A 53 26.11 -40.31 -22.21
N ALA A 54 27.41 -40.15 -21.98
CA ALA A 54 27.94 -38.98 -21.27
C ALA A 54 27.59 -37.66 -21.98
N PHE A 55 27.72 -37.60 -23.30
CA PHE A 55 27.32 -36.43 -24.08
C PHE A 55 25.81 -36.13 -23.99
N THR A 56 24.95 -37.16 -24.01
CA THR A 56 23.50 -36.95 -23.90
C THR A 56 23.09 -36.36 -22.55
N PHE A 57 23.64 -36.86 -21.43
CA PHE A 57 23.34 -36.33 -20.11
C PHE A 57 23.90 -34.92 -19.90
N LEU A 58 25.11 -34.65 -20.40
CA LEU A 58 25.69 -33.30 -20.35
C LEU A 58 24.87 -32.31 -21.16
N PHE A 59 24.48 -32.66 -22.39
CA PHE A 59 23.63 -31.81 -23.22
C PHE A 59 22.26 -31.59 -22.59
N ALA A 60 21.63 -32.64 -22.06
CA ALA A 60 20.37 -32.52 -21.33
C ALA A 60 20.51 -31.62 -20.09
N SER A 61 21.63 -31.70 -19.36
CA SER A 61 21.93 -30.81 -18.23
C SER A 61 22.00 -29.34 -18.65
N LEU A 62 22.65 -29.04 -19.79
CA LEU A 62 22.74 -27.68 -20.33
C LEU A 62 21.38 -27.15 -20.80
N VAL A 63 20.62 -27.97 -21.52
CA VAL A 63 19.26 -27.62 -21.97
C VAL A 63 18.35 -27.42 -20.77
N SER A 64 18.43 -28.28 -19.76
CA SER A 64 17.66 -28.16 -18.52
C SER A 64 18.05 -26.92 -17.72
N PHE A 65 19.34 -26.54 -17.72
CA PHE A 65 19.80 -25.31 -17.09
C PHE A 65 19.20 -24.08 -17.77
N LEU A 66 19.32 -23.99 -19.10
CA LEU A 66 18.79 -22.87 -19.89
C LEU A 66 17.25 -22.80 -19.80
N GLY A 67 16.58 -23.94 -19.97
CA GLY A 67 15.12 -24.03 -19.86
C GLY A 67 14.62 -23.69 -18.46
N GLY A 68 15.26 -24.24 -17.43
CA GLY A 68 14.94 -23.96 -16.02
C GLY A 68 15.19 -22.50 -15.64
N LEU A 69 16.24 -21.87 -16.18
CA LEU A 69 16.53 -20.46 -15.97
C LEU A 69 15.46 -19.58 -16.63
N LEU A 70 15.08 -19.86 -17.89
CA LEU A 70 14.03 -19.11 -18.58
C LEU A 70 12.67 -19.23 -17.87
N VAL A 71 12.26 -20.45 -17.51
CA VAL A 71 11.01 -20.69 -16.76
C VAL A 71 11.07 -20.04 -15.37
N GLY A 72 12.22 -20.15 -14.70
CA GLY A 72 12.44 -19.57 -13.38
C GLY A 72 12.41 -18.04 -13.38
N LEU A 73 13.00 -17.39 -14.39
CA LEU A 73 12.89 -15.94 -14.58
C LEU A 73 11.44 -15.53 -14.88
N GLY A 74 10.73 -16.27 -15.72
CA GLY A 74 9.31 -16.01 -16.00
C GLY A 74 8.45 -16.10 -14.75
N GLY A 75 8.60 -17.16 -13.95
CA GLY A 75 7.89 -17.31 -12.69
C GLY A 75 8.33 -16.29 -11.63
N SER A 76 9.59 -15.89 -11.60
CA SER A 76 10.09 -14.81 -10.73
C SER A 76 9.42 -13.48 -11.07
N ALA A 77 9.37 -13.12 -12.35
CA ALA A 77 8.69 -11.91 -12.82
C ALA A 77 7.19 -11.95 -12.49
N GLY A 78 6.53 -13.08 -12.75
CA GLY A 78 5.10 -13.26 -12.44
C GLY A 78 4.78 -13.14 -10.95
N THR A 79 5.57 -13.80 -10.09
CA THR A 79 5.38 -13.73 -8.62
C THR A 79 5.67 -12.33 -8.08
N MET A 80 6.69 -11.64 -8.62
CA MET A 80 7.00 -10.27 -8.23
C MET A 80 5.92 -9.28 -8.67
N PHE A 81 5.35 -9.48 -9.86
CA PHE A 81 4.20 -8.69 -10.34
C PHE A 81 2.97 -8.91 -9.46
N TYR A 82 2.63 -10.17 -9.16
CA TYR A 82 1.53 -10.51 -8.25
C TYR A 82 1.74 -9.89 -6.86
N ARG A 83 2.96 -10.01 -6.30
CA ARG A 83 3.33 -9.40 -5.02
C ARG A 83 3.14 -7.88 -5.05
N SER A 84 3.56 -7.21 -6.13
CA SER A 84 3.42 -5.76 -6.28
C SER A 84 1.96 -5.32 -6.24
N ARG A 85 1.08 -6.03 -6.98
CA ARG A 85 -0.36 -5.76 -6.99
C ARG A 85 -0.98 -6.01 -5.62
N TRP A 86 -0.72 -7.17 -5.02
CA TRP A 86 -1.21 -7.52 -3.68
C TRP A 86 -0.77 -6.51 -2.60
N LEU A 87 0.49 -6.04 -2.64
CA LEU A 87 0.96 -5.00 -1.72
C LEU A 87 0.32 -3.64 -1.96
N SER A 88 -0.06 -3.33 -3.20
CA SER A 88 -0.83 -2.11 -3.49
C SER A 88 -2.19 -2.17 -2.82
N ASP A 89 -2.92 -3.29 -3.02
CA ASP A 89 -4.25 -3.51 -2.46
C ASP A 89 -4.21 -3.55 -0.93
N LEU A 90 -3.23 -4.23 -0.35
CA LEU A 90 -3.04 -4.30 1.11
C LEU A 90 -2.82 -2.90 1.71
N ARG A 91 -1.95 -2.08 1.11
CA ARG A 91 -1.70 -0.72 1.57
C ARG A 91 -2.90 0.18 1.42
N GLU A 92 -3.74 -0.05 0.41
CA GLU A 92 -5.00 0.67 0.26
C GLU A 92 -5.96 0.31 1.38
N LYS A 93 -6.12 -0.98 1.71
CA LYS A 93 -6.94 -1.43 2.85
C LYS A 93 -6.49 -0.82 4.17
N ILE A 94 -5.19 -0.92 4.49
CA ILE A 94 -4.62 -0.33 5.71
C ILE A 94 -4.85 1.20 5.76
N ALA A 95 -4.77 1.87 4.63
CA ALA A 95 -4.93 3.33 4.59
C ALA A 95 -6.37 3.80 4.77
N ILE A 96 -7.38 2.95 4.53
CA ILE A 96 -8.79 3.28 4.77
C ILE A 96 -9.03 3.45 6.27
N ASP A 97 -8.53 2.50 7.06
CA ASP A 97 -8.74 2.44 8.50
C ASP A 97 -7.86 3.44 9.29
N GLY A 98 -6.90 4.06 8.60
CA GLY A 98 -5.85 4.88 9.18
C GLY A 98 -4.62 4.06 9.51
N ILE A 99 -3.45 4.53 9.07
CA ILE A 99 -2.20 3.81 9.24
C ILE A 99 -1.80 3.85 10.72
N LYS A 100 -1.54 2.68 11.32
CA LYS A 100 -1.00 2.55 12.68
C LYS A 100 0.52 2.64 12.69
N ALA A 101 1.10 2.93 13.87
CA ALA A 101 2.55 3.00 14.05
C ALA A 101 3.29 1.72 13.63
N GLU A 102 2.72 0.55 13.92
CA GLU A 102 3.29 -0.76 13.57
C GLU A 102 3.24 -1.05 12.05
N GLU A 103 2.32 -0.40 11.33
CA GLU A 103 2.07 -0.64 9.92
C GLU A 103 2.93 0.23 9.00
N VAL A 104 3.61 1.25 9.55
CA VAL A 104 4.51 2.16 8.82
C VAL A 104 5.53 1.40 7.97
N ARG A 105 5.96 0.21 8.40
CA ARG A 105 6.89 -0.65 7.65
C ARG A 105 6.38 -0.98 6.23
N TRP A 106 5.06 -1.17 6.05
CA TRP A 106 4.46 -1.44 4.76
C TRP A 106 4.53 -0.25 3.81
N PHE A 107 4.64 0.96 4.36
CA PHE A 107 4.72 2.23 3.62
C PHE A 107 6.14 2.76 3.50
N THR A 108 7.15 1.93 3.74
CA THR A 108 8.56 2.32 3.59
C THR A 108 8.87 2.94 2.23
N ASN A 109 8.23 2.52 1.15
CA ASN A 109 8.41 3.13 -0.17
C ASN A 109 7.83 4.56 -0.31
N GLU A 110 6.94 4.97 0.59
CA GLU A 110 6.32 6.30 0.68
C GLU A 110 7.02 7.22 1.70
N LEU A 111 8.03 6.69 2.41
CA LEU A 111 8.91 7.46 3.28
C LEU A 111 10.04 8.12 2.48
N THR A 112 10.42 9.33 2.87
CA THR A 112 11.60 10.00 2.32
C THR A 112 12.88 9.28 2.75
N THR A 113 13.98 9.51 2.03
CA THR A 113 15.29 8.92 2.38
C THR A 113 15.75 9.37 3.77
N GLU A 114 15.44 10.62 4.14
CA GLU A 114 15.75 11.18 5.46
C GLU A 114 14.93 10.50 6.56
N GLU A 115 13.62 10.34 6.36
CA GLU A 115 12.73 9.67 7.32
C GLU A 115 13.17 8.22 7.57
N LYS A 116 13.56 7.49 6.53
CA LYS A 116 14.09 6.12 6.67
C LYS A 116 15.35 6.07 7.52
N ARG A 117 16.25 7.04 7.31
CA ARG A 117 17.51 7.14 8.05
C ARG A 117 17.25 7.52 9.50
N SER A 118 16.44 8.55 9.74
CA SER A 118 16.03 9.01 11.07
C SER A 118 15.33 7.89 11.85
N LEU A 119 14.39 7.17 11.23
CA LEU A 119 13.71 6.04 11.86
C LEU A 119 14.72 4.98 12.33
N LYS A 120 15.65 4.56 11.46
CA LYS A 120 16.67 3.57 11.80
C LYS A 120 17.61 4.06 12.91
N GLU A 121 17.97 5.35 12.90
CA GLU A 121 18.83 5.94 13.92
C GLU A 121 18.13 6.03 15.29
N ILE A 122 16.87 6.47 15.30
CA ILE A 122 16.05 6.60 16.52
C ILE A 122 15.76 5.21 17.12
N GLU A 123 15.39 4.23 16.29
CA GLU A 123 15.17 2.84 16.70
C GLU A 123 16.39 2.23 17.40
N GLY A 124 17.61 2.58 16.96
CA GLY A 124 18.85 2.10 17.58
C GLY A 124 19.21 2.77 18.90
N LYS A 125 18.62 3.94 19.22
CA LYS A 125 18.95 4.73 20.41
C LYS A 125 17.89 4.64 21.50
N ASN A 126 16.61 4.78 21.15
CA ASN A 126 15.52 4.85 22.11
C ASN A 126 14.21 4.32 21.52
N LEU A 127 13.71 3.23 22.10
CA LEU A 127 12.48 2.56 21.65
C LEU A 127 11.22 3.44 21.79
N LEU A 128 11.11 4.23 22.87
CA LEU A 128 9.95 5.09 23.13
C LEU A 128 9.88 6.24 22.12
N LEU A 129 11.04 6.85 21.82
CA LEU A 129 11.12 7.91 20.81
C LEU A 129 10.86 7.35 19.40
N ALA A 130 11.27 6.11 19.15
CA ALA A 130 11.00 5.43 17.89
C ALA A 130 9.49 5.17 17.70
N ASP A 131 8.78 4.81 18.77
CA ASP A 131 7.33 4.60 18.71
C ASP A 131 6.58 5.91 18.41
N ALA A 132 6.90 6.98 19.14
CA ALA A 132 6.36 8.32 18.85
C ALA A 132 6.69 8.81 17.42
N TYR A 133 7.89 8.49 16.92
CA TYR A 133 8.27 8.80 15.55
C TYR A 133 7.44 7.99 14.54
N ARG A 134 7.20 6.70 14.79
CA ARG A 134 6.34 5.86 13.95
C ARG A 134 4.89 6.31 13.97
N GLU A 135 4.32 6.65 15.12
CA GLU A 135 2.97 7.23 15.21
C GLU A 135 2.85 8.51 14.36
N THR A 136 3.86 9.39 14.46
CA THR A 136 3.87 10.65 13.71
C THR A 136 4.04 10.40 12.20
N LEU A 137 4.87 9.42 11.80
CA LEU A 137 4.98 8.98 10.41
C LEU A 137 3.65 8.41 9.90
N ALA A 138 2.97 7.60 10.71
CA ALA A 138 1.69 7.00 10.37
C ALA A 138 0.62 8.07 10.14
N SER A 139 0.56 9.09 11.00
CA SER A 139 -0.30 10.26 10.83
C SER A 139 0.04 11.04 9.53
N ARG A 140 1.33 11.32 9.28
CA ARG A 140 1.77 12.00 8.03
C ARG A 140 1.36 11.22 6.78
N LEU A 141 1.57 9.91 6.78
CA LEU A 141 1.26 9.03 5.65
C LEU A 141 -0.25 8.97 5.41
N THR A 142 -1.04 8.86 6.48
CA THR A 142 -2.51 8.89 6.42
C THR A 142 -2.98 10.21 5.82
N ALA A 143 -2.52 11.34 6.35
CA ALA A 143 -2.84 12.67 5.81
C ALA A 143 -2.45 12.81 4.33
N THR A 144 -1.26 12.33 3.95
CA THR A 144 -0.80 12.35 2.56
C THR A 144 -1.71 11.54 1.63
N ARG A 145 -2.23 10.40 2.10
CA ARG A 145 -3.15 9.57 1.32
C ARG A 145 -4.53 10.19 1.21
N ILE A 146 -5.05 10.79 2.28
CA ILE A 146 -6.30 11.55 2.25
C ILE A 146 -6.20 12.68 1.21
N VAL A 147 -5.15 13.49 1.26
CA VAL A 147 -4.93 14.56 0.27
C VAL A 147 -4.94 14.01 -1.16
N LYS A 148 -4.29 12.86 -1.39
CA LYS A 148 -4.22 12.22 -2.70
C LYS A 148 -5.59 11.71 -3.17
N SER A 149 -6.34 11.01 -2.32
CA SER A 149 -7.67 10.49 -2.66
C SER A 149 -8.66 11.63 -2.88
N THR A 150 -8.72 12.60 -1.97
CA THR A 150 -9.60 13.77 -2.08
C THR A 150 -9.27 14.62 -3.31
N THR A 151 -8.00 14.75 -3.68
CA THR A 151 -7.63 15.45 -4.93
C THR A 151 -8.15 14.72 -6.17
N LYS A 152 -8.11 13.39 -6.18
CA LYS A 152 -8.66 12.57 -7.26
C LYS A 152 -10.18 12.73 -7.35
N GLU A 153 -10.88 12.66 -6.21
CA GLU A 153 -12.33 12.84 -6.15
C GLU A 153 -12.77 14.24 -6.56
N LEU A 154 -12.05 15.28 -6.13
CA LEU A 154 -12.31 16.66 -6.58
C LEU A 154 -12.23 16.81 -8.10
N VAL A 155 -11.32 16.10 -8.77
CA VAL A 155 -11.24 16.12 -10.24
C VAL A 155 -12.47 15.46 -10.85
N PHE A 156 -12.95 14.34 -10.32
CA PHE A 156 -14.16 13.69 -10.79
C PHE A 156 -15.42 14.51 -10.53
N ALA A 157 -15.58 15.07 -9.34
CA ALA A 157 -16.69 15.93 -8.98
C ALA A 157 -16.74 17.18 -9.88
N LYS A 158 -15.60 17.82 -10.15
CA LYS A 158 -15.51 18.97 -11.09
C LYS A 158 -15.87 18.58 -12.52
N ARG A 159 -15.44 17.39 -12.99
CA ARG A 159 -15.84 16.87 -14.31
C ARG A 159 -17.35 16.60 -14.36
N ARG A 160 -17.93 16.01 -13.31
CA ARG A 160 -19.38 15.77 -13.18
C ARG A 160 -20.15 17.08 -13.24
N ARG A 161 -19.73 18.09 -12.49
CA ARG A 161 -20.29 19.46 -12.56
C ARG A 161 -20.29 20.03 -13.99
N ASN A 162 -19.19 19.84 -14.72
CA ASN A 162 -19.10 20.33 -16.10
C ASN A 162 -20.03 19.58 -17.07
N LYS A 163 -20.24 18.26 -16.87
CA LYS A 163 -21.19 17.47 -17.66
C LYS A 163 -22.64 17.88 -17.40
N LEU A 164 -22.98 18.18 -16.14
CA LEU A 164 -24.33 18.63 -15.75
C LEU A 164 -24.76 19.91 -16.49
N LYS A 165 -23.83 20.79 -16.90
CA LYS A 165 -24.16 22.02 -17.64
C LYS A 165 -24.91 21.80 -18.96
N TYR A 166 -24.80 20.61 -19.55
CA TYR A 166 -25.40 20.29 -20.85
C TYR A 166 -26.65 19.41 -20.75
N LEU A 167 -27.01 18.96 -19.54
CA LEU A 167 -28.16 18.10 -19.32
C LEU A 167 -29.44 18.93 -19.18
N LYS A 168 -30.49 18.55 -19.91
CA LYS A 168 -31.84 19.10 -19.80
C LYS A 168 -32.73 18.08 -19.08
N SER A 169 -32.50 17.91 -17.79
CA SER A 169 -33.28 17.02 -16.91
C SER A 169 -34.07 17.87 -15.92
N GLU A 170 -35.25 17.39 -15.54
CA GLU A 170 -36.13 18.03 -14.55
C GLU A 170 -35.49 18.06 -13.15
N ARG A 171 -34.57 17.13 -12.85
CA ARG A 171 -33.82 17.06 -11.57
C ARG A 171 -32.45 17.74 -11.60
N LEU A 172 -32.14 18.51 -12.65
CA LEU A 172 -30.80 19.08 -12.87
C LEU A 172 -30.30 19.94 -11.70
N GLU A 173 -31.15 20.83 -11.18
CA GLU A 173 -30.74 21.76 -10.12
C GLU A 173 -30.50 21.06 -8.78
N GLU A 174 -31.22 19.97 -8.49
CA GLU A 174 -30.97 19.14 -7.30
C GLU A 174 -29.60 18.44 -7.38
N PHE A 175 -29.31 17.78 -8.50
CA PHE A 175 -28.00 17.14 -8.73
C PHE A 175 -26.84 18.13 -8.72
N LYS A 176 -27.05 19.34 -9.24
CA LYS A 176 -26.03 20.40 -9.24
C LYS A 176 -25.76 20.91 -7.83
N ALA A 177 -26.79 21.05 -7.01
CA ALA A 177 -26.64 21.42 -5.59
C ALA A 177 -25.90 20.32 -4.81
N GLU A 178 -26.22 19.05 -5.05
CA GLU A 178 -25.52 17.91 -4.44
C GLU A 178 -24.03 17.88 -4.84
N VAL A 179 -23.73 18.03 -6.14
CA VAL A 179 -22.33 18.05 -6.61
C VAL A 179 -21.54 19.24 -6.06
N GLU A 180 -22.14 20.43 -5.90
CA GLU A 180 -21.44 21.56 -5.27
C GLU A 180 -21.26 21.39 -3.77
N LYS A 181 -22.21 20.73 -3.09
CA LYS A 181 -22.04 20.32 -1.68
C LYS A 181 -20.89 19.34 -1.54
N ASP A 182 -20.81 18.34 -2.41
CA ASP A 182 -19.71 17.36 -2.44
C ASP A 182 -18.37 18.04 -2.70
N ILE A 183 -18.29 18.96 -3.66
CA ILE A 183 -17.06 19.73 -3.94
C ILE A 183 -16.64 20.52 -2.68
N THR A 184 -17.59 21.19 -2.02
CA THR A 184 -17.32 21.97 -0.81
C THR A 184 -16.78 21.09 0.32
N ASN A 185 -17.46 19.96 0.58
CA ASN A 185 -17.03 18.98 1.59
C ASN A 185 -15.63 18.43 1.29
N LEU A 186 -15.38 17.99 0.06
CA LEU A 186 -14.09 17.49 -0.37
C LEU A 186 -12.99 18.56 -0.28
N THR A 187 -13.29 19.83 -0.58
CA THR A 187 -12.30 20.90 -0.38
C THR A 187 -11.99 21.14 1.11
N GLY A 188 -12.98 21.02 1.99
CA GLY A 188 -12.80 21.08 3.43
C GLY A 188 -11.89 19.97 3.94
N ILE A 189 -12.20 18.71 3.59
CA ILE A 189 -11.41 17.52 3.95
C ILE A 189 -9.98 17.65 3.46
N LYS A 190 -9.78 18.12 2.22
CA LYS A 190 -8.44 18.31 1.67
C LYS A 190 -7.64 19.32 2.51
N LYS A 191 -8.25 20.45 2.87
CA LYS A 191 -7.59 21.50 3.64
C LYS A 191 -7.18 20.98 5.02
N GLU A 192 -8.07 20.29 5.72
CA GLU A 192 -7.79 19.69 7.02
C GLU A 192 -6.67 18.64 6.94
N ALA A 193 -6.68 17.81 5.89
CA ALA A 193 -5.63 16.83 5.68
C ALA A 193 -4.26 17.47 5.34
N ASP A 194 -4.26 18.57 4.57
CA ASP A 194 -3.04 19.34 4.31
C ASP A 194 -2.49 19.98 5.61
N GLU A 195 -3.36 20.50 6.47
CA GLU A 195 -2.99 21.03 7.79
C GLU A 195 -2.41 19.94 8.70
N MET A 196 -3.07 18.77 8.78
CA MET A 196 -2.57 17.62 9.54
C MET A 196 -1.21 17.16 9.04
N LYS A 197 -1.02 17.12 7.71
CA LYS A 197 0.25 16.72 7.11
C LYS A 197 1.39 17.66 7.53
N LEU A 198 1.13 18.98 7.50
CA LEU A 198 2.11 19.99 7.94
C LEU A 198 2.42 19.86 9.43
N GLU A 199 1.40 19.64 10.26
CA GLU A 199 1.58 19.42 11.70
C GLU A 199 2.43 18.17 11.97
N ALA A 200 2.13 17.05 11.31
CA ALA A 200 2.90 15.82 11.43
C ALA A 200 4.35 16.01 10.97
N GLN A 201 4.59 16.74 9.89
CA GLN A 201 5.95 17.07 9.43
C GLN A 201 6.72 17.91 10.46
N SER A 202 6.09 18.92 11.05
CA SER A 202 6.68 19.72 12.12
C SER A 202 7.02 18.85 13.34
N ARG A 203 6.13 17.93 13.73
CA ARG A 203 6.35 16.96 14.80
C ARG A 203 7.54 16.03 14.51
N LEU A 204 7.68 15.53 13.29
CA LEU A 204 8.84 14.70 12.90
C LEU A 204 10.15 15.46 13.07
N GLN A 205 10.21 16.72 12.61
CA GLN A 205 11.40 17.56 12.76
C GLN A 205 11.76 17.82 14.23
N MET A 206 10.76 18.02 15.09
CA MET A 206 10.98 18.16 16.54
C MET A 206 11.54 16.88 17.17
N ILE A 207 11.00 15.71 16.81
CA ILE A 207 11.47 14.41 17.30
C ILE A 207 12.90 14.15 16.82
N GLU A 208 13.21 14.47 15.57
CA GLU A 208 14.57 14.34 15.02
C GLU A 208 15.56 15.27 15.73
N ALA A 209 15.17 16.52 16.01
CA ALA A 209 15.99 17.44 16.77
C ALA A 209 16.22 16.95 18.21
N ALA A 210 15.19 16.40 18.86
CA ALA A 210 15.29 15.82 20.19
C ALA A 210 16.21 14.58 20.22
N SER A 211 16.09 13.69 19.22
CA SER A 211 16.96 12.52 19.06
C SER A 211 18.43 12.90 18.90
N ARG A 212 18.72 13.96 18.14
CA ARG A 212 20.09 14.47 17.95
C ARG A 212 20.66 15.14 19.19
N ARG A 213 19.82 15.75 20.04
CA ARG A 213 20.23 16.46 21.26
C ARG A 213 20.37 15.56 22.49
N GLY A 214 19.82 14.34 22.47
CA GLY A 214 19.99 13.36 23.55
C GLY A 214 19.31 13.73 24.88
N SER A 215 18.28 14.59 24.89
CA SER A 215 17.68 15.14 26.11
C SER A 215 16.77 14.14 26.87
N GLU A 216 16.83 14.17 28.20
CA GLU A 216 16.12 13.31 29.16
C GLU A 216 14.59 13.26 29.02
N LEU A 217 14.05 12.06 29.27
CA LEU A 217 12.71 11.58 28.92
C LEU A 217 11.50 12.24 29.62
N ALA A 218 11.67 12.90 30.77
CA ALA A 218 10.54 13.30 31.61
C ALA A 218 9.67 14.44 31.05
N GLY A 219 10.23 15.33 30.23
CA GLY A 219 9.49 16.41 29.58
C GLY A 219 8.71 15.97 28.32
N ASN A 220 9.10 14.85 27.71
CA ASN A 220 8.56 14.40 26.42
C ASN A 220 7.32 13.52 26.57
N GLU A 221 7.22 12.70 27.63
CA GLU A 221 6.05 11.82 27.83
C GLU A 221 4.75 12.59 28.05
N LEU A 222 4.80 13.73 28.75
CA LEU A 222 3.62 14.55 29.03
C LEU A 222 3.14 15.34 27.80
N ALA A 223 4.07 15.75 26.94
CA ALA A 223 3.76 16.37 25.65
C ALA A 223 3.19 15.34 24.66
N LEU A 224 3.75 14.13 24.62
CA LEU A 224 3.33 13.07 23.70
C LEU A 224 1.95 12.47 24.05
N LYS A 225 1.66 12.24 25.34
CA LYS A 225 0.34 11.75 25.78
C LYS A 225 -0.81 12.70 25.49
N LYS A 226 -0.58 14.02 25.58
CA LYS A 226 -1.60 15.03 25.23
C LYS A 226 -1.90 15.09 23.72
N LEU A 227 -1.01 14.57 22.87
CA LEU A 227 -1.10 14.66 21.41
C LEU A 227 -1.71 13.41 20.76
N SER A 228 -1.52 12.22 21.35
CA SER A 228 -2.14 10.96 20.92
C SER A 228 -3.68 11.01 20.91
N ALA A 229 -4.28 11.65 21.91
CA ALA A 229 -5.74 11.74 22.08
C ALA A 229 -6.50 12.52 20.98
N ARG A 230 -5.82 13.22 20.07
CA ARG A 230 -6.45 14.03 19.01
C ARG A 230 -6.51 13.35 17.64
N THR A 231 -5.77 12.25 17.45
CA THR A 231 -5.63 11.56 16.15
C THR A 231 -6.74 10.53 15.89
N GLU A 232 -7.52 10.16 16.90
CA GLU A 232 -8.46 9.03 16.85
C GLU A 232 -9.79 9.32 16.11
N GLN A 233 -10.11 10.58 15.82
CA GLN A 233 -11.44 10.99 15.33
C GLN A 233 -11.58 11.15 13.81
N LEU A 234 -10.49 11.21 13.06
CA LEU A 234 -10.49 11.49 11.61
C LEU A 234 -10.65 10.31 10.65
N PRO A 235 -10.25 9.05 10.95
CA PRO A 235 -10.45 7.95 10.01
C PRO A 235 -11.94 7.63 9.76
N LEU A 236 -12.83 7.92 10.73
CA LEU A 236 -14.28 7.70 10.60
C LEU A 236 -14.95 8.57 9.51
N ALA A 237 -14.46 9.78 9.27
CA ALA A 237 -15.06 10.71 8.30
C ALA A 237 -14.73 10.33 6.84
N LEU A 238 -13.60 9.66 6.62
CA LEU A 238 -13.17 9.21 5.29
C LEU A 238 -13.89 7.90 4.88
N GLU A 239 -14.16 7.02 5.85
CA GLU A 239 -14.93 5.79 5.63
C GLU A 239 -16.37 6.10 5.22
N ALA A 240 -17.03 7.06 5.89
CA ALA A 240 -18.37 7.49 5.52
C ALA A 240 -18.46 7.98 4.06
N ALA A 241 -17.45 8.74 3.61
CA ALA A 241 -17.40 9.25 2.24
C ALA A 241 -17.09 8.16 1.20
N LYS A 242 -16.37 7.09 1.57
CA LYS A 242 -16.05 5.99 0.65
C LYS A 242 -17.21 5.01 0.48
N ILE A 243 -17.95 4.73 1.56
CA ILE A 243 -19.15 3.88 1.54
C ILE A 243 -20.24 4.50 0.66
N GLU A 244 -20.37 5.83 0.70
CA GLU A 244 -21.29 6.56 -0.19
C GLU A 244 -20.89 6.43 -1.67
N ASP A 245 -19.59 6.39 -1.98
CA ASP A 245 -19.09 6.26 -3.36
C ASP A 245 -19.15 4.82 -3.90
N GLU A 246 -18.99 3.80 -3.06
CA GLU A 246 -19.20 2.39 -3.43
C GLU A 246 -20.68 2.10 -3.73
N MET A 247 -21.61 2.57 -2.87
CA MET A 247 -23.04 2.47 -3.16
C MET A 247 -23.41 3.24 -4.44
N ARG A 248 -22.80 4.40 -4.69
CA ARG A 248 -23.10 5.24 -5.85
C ARG A 248 -22.54 4.67 -7.17
N LYS A 249 -21.46 3.88 -7.14
CA LYS A 249 -20.97 3.15 -8.31
C LYS A 249 -21.90 2.02 -8.72
N GLU A 250 -22.42 1.25 -7.77
CA GLU A 250 -23.43 0.22 -8.05
C GLU A 250 -24.68 0.84 -8.68
N PHE A 251 -25.16 1.97 -8.13
CA PHE A 251 -26.29 2.70 -8.73
C PHE A 251 -26.04 3.22 -10.14
N LEU A 252 -24.81 3.68 -10.46
CA LEU A 252 -24.47 4.15 -11.80
C LEU A 252 -24.33 3.00 -12.80
N GLU A 253 -23.83 1.85 -12.37
CA GLU A 253 -23.79 0.63 -13.20
C GLU A 253 -25.20 0.09 -13.48
N ASP A 254 -26.13 0.20 -12.53
CA ASP A 254 -27.53 -0.18 -12.72
C ASP A 254 -28.25 0.77 -13.70
N ILE A 255 -28.00 2.08 -13.62
CA ILE A 255 -28.53 3.05 -14.59
C ILE A 255 -27.98 2.81 -16.01
N ASP A 256 -26.68 2.47 -16.15
CA ASP A 256 -26.07 2.14 -17.44
C ASP A 256 -26.60 0.81 -18.02
N LYS A 257 -27.02 -0.14 -17.18
CA LYS A 257 -27.71 -1.36 -17.61
C LYS A 257 -29.14 -1.08 -18.08
N GLU A 258 -29.92 -0.31 -17.31
CA GLU A 258 -31.28 0.09 -17.71
C GLU A 258 -31.28 0.88 -19.03
N PHE A 259 -30.25 1.69 -19.27
CA PHE A 259 -30.09 2.44 -20.53
C PHE A 259 -29.76 1.53 -21.74
N ASN A 260 -29.04 0.43 -21.54
CA ASN A 260 -28.70 -0.52 -22.61
C ASN A 260 -29.80 -1.57 -22.87
N GLU A 261 -30.66 -1.86 -21.90
CA GLU A 261 -31.81 -2.75 -22.06
C GLU A 261 -33.08 -2.02 -22.56
N GLY A 262 -33.10 -0.69 -22.47
CA GLY A 262 -34.18 0.18 -22.94
C GLY A 262 -34.03 0.76 -24.36
N SER A 263 -32.99 0.36 -25.12
CA SER A 263 -32.77 0.72 -26.53
C SER A 263 -32.93 -0.49 -27.45
#